data_AF-A0A8B7DNY1-F1
#
_entry.id   AF-A0A8B7DNY1-F1
#
_cell.length_a   1.000
_cell.length_b   1.000
_cell.length_c   1.000
_cell.angle_alpha   90.00
_cell.angle_beta   90.00
_cell.angle_gamma   90.00
#
_symmetry.space_group_name_H-M   'P 1'
#
loop_
_entity.id
_entity.type
_entity.pdbx_description
1 polymer ?
#
loop_
_entity_poly.entity_id
_entity_poly.type
_entity_poly.pdbx_seq_one_letter_code
_entity_poly.pdbx_strand_id
1 'polypeptide(L)'
;MKNGADVNIKCHDSRSAFDFAIQVYGDDEIDLIKFMYESINHVSNNLGSLTNLHKLCLAKKNVSVSKVAEMLLEKEDVNGTEGLERTPLMIAAKTKKTDLVKVLLQNNADVTLFDVNYKMAIHYCAKNTEQV
;
A
#
# COMPACT_ATOMS: atom_id res chain seq x y z
N MET A 1 16.50 32.00 -3.47
CA MET A 1 15.09 32.16 -3.95
C MET A 1 14.31 31.03 -3.29
N LYS A 2 13.65 31.27 -2.16
CA LYS A 2 12.22 31.64 -2.11
C LYS A 2 11.40 30.79 -3.05
N ASN A 3 10.95 29.64 -2.58
CA ASN A 3 9.62 29.14 -2.87
C ASN A 3 9.16 28.39 -1.63
N GLY A 4 8.33 29.08 -0.83
CA GLY A 4 7.49 28.44 0.17
C GLY A 4 6.44 27.62 -0.57
N ALA A 5 6.86 26.49 -1.13
CA ALA A 5 5.95 25.46 -1.55
C ALA A 5 5.26 24.99 -0.26
N ASP A 6 4.04 25.45 -0.09
CA ASP A 6 3.19 25.07 1.01
C ASP A 6 3.05 23.54 0.95
N VAL A 7 3.77 22.82 1.81
CA VAL A 7 3.77 21.34 1.86
C VAL A 7 2.41 20.78 2.27
N ASN A 8 1.44 21.65 2.58
CA ASN A 8 0.09 21.36 3.04
C ASN A 8 -1.00 21.61 1.97
N ILE A 9 -0.67 21.63 0.67
CA ILE A 9 -1.71 21.61 -0.36
C ILE A 9 -2.44 20.26 -0.27
N LYS A 10 -3.50 20.22 0.54
CA LYS A 10 -4.49 19.15 0.56
C LYS A 10 -5.06 19.07 -0.85
N CYS A 11 -4.62 18.08 -1.62
CA CYS A 11 -5.30 17.72 -2.85
C CYS A 11 -6.75 17.41 -2.45
N HIS A 12 -7.70 18.02 -3.15
CA HIS A 12 -9.12 17.97 -2.81
C HIS A 12 -9.75 16.58 -3.04
N ASP A 13 -8.97 15.64 -3.55
CA ASP A 13 -9.23 14.21 -3.51
C ASP A 13 -8.42 13.60 -2.38
N SER A 14 -9.00 12.62 -1.70
CA SER A 14 -8.41 11.72 -0.70
C SER A 14 -7.12 10.95 -1.14
N ARG A 15 -6.46 11.39 -2.20
CA ARG A 15 -5.14 10.97 -2.70
C ARG A 15 -4.08 11.99 -2.26
N SER A 16 -3.33 11.65 -1.22
CA SER A 16 -2.18 12.45 -0.76
C SER A 16 -1.07 12.48 -1.82
N ALA A 17 -0.22 13.51 -1.83
CA ALA A 17 0.98 13.57 -2.69
C ALA A 17 1.86 12.30 -2.55
N PHE A 18 1.88 11.73 -1.34
CA PHE A 18 2.50 10.46 -1.02
C PHE A 18 1.91 9.27 -1.82
N ASP A 19 0.59 9.22 -2.00
CA ASP A 19 -0.08 8.13 -2.73
C ASP A 19 0.31 8.14 -4.21
N PHE A 20 0.44 9.34 -4.79
CA PHE A 20 0.92 9.51 -6.15
C PHE A 20 2.38 9.08 -6.28
N ALA A 21 3.22 9.47 -5.31
CA ALA A 21 4.64 9.13 -5.33
C ALA A 21 4.87 7.61 -5.29
N ILE A 22 4.12 6.89 -4.46
CA ILE A 22 4.10 5.42 -4.45
C ILE A 22 3.72 4.83 -5.82
N GLN A 23 2.66 5.37 -6.44
CA GLN A 23 2.12 4.79 -7.68
C GLN A 23 3.00 5.03 -8.91
N VAL A 24 3.82 6.08 -8.90
CA VAL A 24 4.60 6.51 -10.06
C VAL A 24 6.08 6.19 -9.90
N TYR A 25 6.66 6.46 -8.73
CA TYR A 25 8.12 6.36 -8.52
C TYR A 25 8.50 5.10 -7.74
N GLY A 26 7.76 4.76 -6.68
CA GLY A 26 8.09 3.61 -5.83
C GLY A 26 9.51 3.67 -5.28
N ASP A 27 10.26 2.58 -5.39
CA ASP A 27 11.62 2.45 -4.82
C ASP A 27 12.65 3.42 -5.42
N ASP A 28 12.39 4.00 -6.61
CA ASP A 28 13.33 4.91 -7.28
C ASP A 28 13.48 6.26 -6.55
N GLU A 29 12.43 6.71 -5.86
CA GLU A 29 12.38 8.00 -5.14
C GLU A 29 12.06 7.79 -3.66
N ILE A 30 12.66 6.76 -3.05
CA ILE A 30 12.34 6.34 -1.68
C ILE A 30 12.55 7.47 -0.65
N ASP A 31 13.60 8.28 -0.78
CA ASP A 31 13.87 9.38 0.16
C ASP A 31 12.79 10.47 0.10
N LEU A 32 12.29 10.76 -1.11
CA LEU A 32 11.17 11.68 -1.30
C LEU A 32 9.89 11.11 -0.68
N ILE A 33 9.61 9.82 -0.93
CA ILE A 33 8.46 9.12 -0.37
C ILE A 33 8.53 9.10 1.16
N LYS A 34 9.70 8.84 1.74
CA LYS A 34 9.95 8.87 3.18
C LYS A 34 9.69 10.25 3.77
N PHE A 35 10.23 11.29 3.14
CA PHE A 35 9.99 12.68 3.56
C PHE A 35 8.50 13.02 3.53
N MET A 36 7.80 12.65 2.45
CA MET A 36 6.35 12.86 2.34
C MET A 36 5.60 12.10 3.44
N TYR A 37 5.97 10.84 3.71
CA TYR A 37 5.37 10.03 4.76
C TYR A 37 5.50 10.67 6.15
N GLU A 38 6.70 11.13 6.50
CA GLU A 38 6.98 11.79 7.78
C GLU A 38 6.28 13.15 7.90
N SER A 39 6.03 13.83 6.77
CA SER A 39 5.33 15.12 6.74
C SER A 39 3.81 15.01 6.84
N ILE A 40 3.24 13.83 6.56
CA ILE A 40 1.80 13.59 6.76
C ILE A 40 1.56 13.55 8.26
N ASN A 41 1.04 14.65 8.82
CA ASN A 41 0.36 14.62 10.12
C ASN A 41 -0.56 13.40 10.09
N HIS A 42 -0.44 12.49 11.07
CA HIS A 42 -1.15 11.22 11.22
C HIS A 42 -2.69 11.34 11.26
N VAL A 43 -3.30 12.10 10.35
CA VAL A 43 -4.73 12.27 10.24
C VAL A 43 -5.24 11.04 9.52
N SER A 44 -5.51 10.01 10.32
CA SER A 44 -6.38 8.91 9.99
C SER A 44 -7.74 9.48 9.58
N ASN A 45 -7.92 9.75 8.30
CA ASN A 45 -9.23 10.17 7.80
C ASN A 45 -10.06 8.90 7.51
N ASN A 46 -10.99 8.73 8.44
CA ASN A 46 -11.92 7.64 8.64
C ASN A 46 -12.78 7.25 7.42
N LEU A 47 -13.27 6.01 7.52
CA LEU A 47 -14.42 5.39 6.83
C LEU A 47 -14.12 4.84 5.41
N GLY A 48 -13.63 3.60 5.36
CA GLY A 48 -13.40 2.82 4.12
C GLY A 48 -11.98 2.92 3.52
N SER A 49 -11.08 3.57 4.24
CA SER A 49 -9.73 4.00 3.83
C SER A 49 -8.74 2.84 3.70
N LEU A 50 -8.17 2.64 2.51
CA LEU A 50 -7.02 1.75 2.29
C LEU A 50 -5.83 2.18 3.16
N THR A 51 -5.17 1.23 3.83
CA THR A 51 -3.84 1.49 4.46
C THR A 51 -2.80 1.82 3.38
N ASN A 52 -1.64 2.38 3.77
CA ASN A 52 -0.60 2.68 2.79
C ASN A 52 -0.03 1.41 2.14
N LEU A 53 0.05 0.32 2.91
CA LEU A 53 0.39 -1.01 2.39
C LEU A 53 -0.61 -1.49 1.32
N HIS A 54 -1.91 -1.26 1.51
CA HIS A 54 -2.90 -1.56 0.48
C HIS A 54 -2.69 -0.75 -0.80
N LYS A 55 -2.41 0.55 -0.68
CA LYS A 55 -2.15 1.43 -1.83
C LYS A 55 -0.89 1.00 -2.59
N LEU A 56 0.15 0.59 -1.86
CA LEU A 56 1.38 0.05 -2.43
C LEU A 56 1.14 -1.20 -3.29
N CYS A 57 0.24 -2.08 -2.82
CA CYS A 57 -0.17 -3.27 -3.55
C CYS A 57 -0.89 -2.94 -4.88
N LEU A 58 -1.42 -1.73 -5.03
CA LEU A 58 -2.09 -1.22 -6.23
C LEU A 58 -1.19 -0.40 -7.17
N ALA A 59 0.07 -0.13 -6.79
CA ALA A 59 1.00 0.61 -7.66
C ALA A 59 1.20 -0.12 -9.01
N LYS A 60 1.62 0.62 -10.05
CA LYS A 60 1.74 0.10 -11.42
C LYS A 60 2.69 -1.11 -11.48
N LYS A 61 2.45 -2.01 -12.46
CA LYS A 61 3.18 -3.29 -12.60
C LYS A 61 4.70 -3.12 -12.75
N ASN A 62 5.15 -2.02 -13.34
CA ASN A 62 6.55 -1.72 -13.61
C ASN A 62 7.23 -0.89 -12.50
N VAL A 63 6.53 -0.61 -11.41
CA VAL A 63 7.08 0.16 -10.29
C VAL A 63 7.49 -0.82 -9.19
N SER A 64 8.79 -0.86 -8.89
CA SER A 64 9.31 -1.57 -7.72
C SER A 64 8.88 -0.84 -6.46
N VAL A 65 8.46 -1.58 -5.44
CA VAL A 65 7.86 -1.01 -4.22
C VAL A 65 8.29 -1.75 -2.95
N SER A 66 9.30 -2.61 -3.04
CA SER A 66 9.69 -3.50 -1.94
C SER A 66 10.35 -2.71 -0.81
N LYS A 67 11.20 -1.73 -1.12
CA LYS A 67 11.86 -0.91 -0.10
C LYS A 67 10.88 0.05 0.55
N VAL A 68 9.94 0.58 -0.23
CA VAL A 68 8.84 1.39 0.32
C VAL A 68 7.97 0.55 1.25
N ALA A 69 7.73 -0.74 0.93
CA ALA A 69 6.99 -1.64 1.82
C ALA A 69 7.71 -1.84 3.15
N GLU A 70 9.02 -2.12 3.12
CA GLU A 70 9.85 -2.26 4.33
C GLU A 70 9.78 -1.00 5.20
N MET A 71 9.94 0.18 4.60
CA MET A 71 9.82 1.47 5.30
C MET A 71 8.46 1.65 5.97
N LEU A 72 7.36 1.25 5.32
CA LEU A 72 6.03 1.35 5.91
C LEU A 72 5.82 0.35 7.05
N LEU A 73 6.36 -0.87 6.93
CA LEU A 73 6.24 -1.92 7.94
C LEU A 73 7.00 -1.61 9.24
N GLU A 74 7.92 -0.64 9.23
CA GLU A 74 8.53 -0.11 10.46
C GLU A 74 7.51 0.58 11.38
N LYS A 75 6.40 1.10 10.83
CA LYS A 75 5.44 1.95 11.54
C LYS A 75 3.98 1.52 11.40
N GLU A 76 3.66 0.68 10.43
CA GLU A 76 2.30 0.21 10.14
C GLU A 76 2.11 -1.27 10.46
N ASP A 77 0.87 -1.64 10.79
CA ASP A 77 0.49 -3.03 10.97
C ASP A 77 0.44 -3.75 9.62
N VAL A 78 1.24 -4.82 9.50
CA VAL A 78 1.29 -5.72 8.33
C VAL A 78 -0.09 -6.32 7.98
N ASN A 79 -0.94 -6.51 8.99
CA ASN A 79 -2.27 -7.10 8.86
C ASN A 79 -3.39 -6.06 8.81
N GLY A 80 -3.06 -4.76 8.81
CA GLY A 80 -4.05 -3.69 8.86
C GLY A 80 -5.06 -3.81 7.73
N THR A 81 -6.34 -3.87 8.07
CA THR A 81 -7.43 -4.14 7.12
C THR A 81 -8.07 -2.88 6.56
N GLU A 82 -8.66 -2.97 5.37
CA GLU A 82 -9.54 -1.93 4.83
C GLU A 82 -11.03 -2.28 5.05
N GLY A 83 -11.96 -1.47 4.52
CA GLY A 83 -13.40 -1.59 4.77
C GLY A 83 -14.06 -2.92 4.39
N LEU A 84 -13.44 -3.77 3.56
CA LEU A 84 -13.90 -5.15 3.29
C LEU A 84 -13.11 -6.21 4.06
N GLU A 85 -12.40 -5.85 5.13
CA GLU A 85 -11.55 -6.74 5.93
C GLU A 85 -10.42 -7.41 5.13
N ARG A 86 -10.11 -6.87 3.94
CA ARG A 86 -8.96 -7.36 3.17
C ARG A 86 -7.68 -6.88 3.81
N THR A 87 -6.68 -7.75 3.82
CA THR A 87 -5.32 -7.44 4.26
C THR A 87 -4.44 -7.06 3.06
N PRO A 88 -3.29 -6.39 3.27
CA PRO A 88 -2.35 -6.09 2.20
C PRO A 88 -1.91 -7.35 1.45
N LEU A 89 -1.74 -8.47 2.16
CA LEU A 89 -1.36 -9.75 1.56
C LEU A 89 -2.40 -10.27 0.55
N MET A 90 -3.69 -10.11 0.84
CA MET A 90 -4.75 -10.47 -0.10
C MET A 90 -4.72 -9.63 -1.37
N ILE A 91 -4.45 -8.33 -1.25
CA ILE A 91 -4.34 -7.45 -2.42
C ILE A 91 -3.08 -7.75 -3.21
N ALA A 92 -1.93 -7.97 -2.57
CA ALA A 92 -0.67 -8.36 -3.23
C ALA A 92 -0.82 -9.67 -4.03
N ALA A 93 -1.52 -10.66 -3.45
CA ALA A 93 -1.86 -11.91 -4.12
C ALA A 93 -2.73 -11.67 -5.37
N LYS A 94 -3.78 -10.85 -5.24
CA LYS A 94 -4.68 -10.48 -6.34
C LYS A 94 -3.95 -9.77 -7.48
N THR A 95 -3.02 -8.86 -7.15
CA THR A 95 -2.27 -8.06 -8.12
C THR A 95 -1.01 -8.75 -8.65
N LYS A 96 -0.75 -9.99 -8.22
CA LYS A 96 0.41 -10.80 -8.62
C LYS A 96 1.75 -10.10 -8.34
N LYS A 97 1.81 -9.29 -7.27
CA LYS A 97 3.04 -8.62 -6.82
C LYS A 97 3.85 -9.55 -5.94
N THR A 98 4.54 -10.50 -6.57
CA THR A 98 5.30 -11.55 -5.87
C THR A 98 6.33 -10.99 -4.89
N ASP A 99 6.98 -9.88 -5.21
CA ASP A 99 7.97 -9.28 -4.32
C ASP A 99 7.33 -8.69 -3.06
N LEU A 100 6.16 -8.03 -3.18
CA LEU A 100 5.40 -7.59 -2.01
C LEU A 100 4.88 -8.77 -1.19
N VAL A 101 4.44 -9.85 -1.83
CA VAL A 101 4.03 -11.07 -1.10
C VAL A 101 5.20 -11.57 -0.23
N LYS A 102 6.42 -11.61 -0.77
CA LYS A 102 7.61 -12.01 -0.01
C LYS A 102 7.87 -11.06 1.17
N VAL A 103 7.88 -9.74 0.92
CA VAL A 103 8.14 -8.75 1.98
C VAL A 103 7.11 -8.83 3.09
N LEU A 104 5.83 -8.95 2.76
CA LEU A 104 4.75 -9.07 3.75
C LEU A 104 4.88 -10.36 4.58
N LEU A 105 5.19 -11.50 3.95
CA LEU A 105 5.40 -12.76 4.66
C LEU A 105 6.66 -12.73 5.55
N GLN A 106 7.73 -12.10 5.09
CA GLN A 106 8.95 -11.89 5.88
C GLN A 106 8.68 -11.03 7.12
N ASN A 107 7.66 -10.17 7.06
CA ASN A 107 7.21 -9.33 8.17
C ASN A 107 5.99 -9.93 8.92
N ASN A 108 5.85 -11.26 8.91
CA ASN A 108 4.84 -12.00 9.67
C ASN A 108 3.37 -11.67 9.32
N ALA A 109 3.09 -11.37 8.05
CA ALA A 109 1.71 -11.28 7.56
C ALA A 109 0.93 -12.57 7.86
N ASP A 110 -0.25 -12.44 8.46
CA ASP A 110 -1.10 -13.56 8.81
C ASP A 110 -1.87 -14.07 7.57
N VAL A 111 -1.52 -15.28 7.15
CA VAL A 111 -2.12 -15.95 5.99
C VAL A 111 -3.50 -16.54 6.28
N THR A 112 -3.88 -16.61 7.56
CA THR A 112 -5.13 -17.23 8.04
C THR A 112 -6.32 -16.27 8.05
N LEU A 113 -6.05 -14.95 7.98
CA LEU A 113 -7.09 -13.93 7.91
C LEU A 113 -7.95 -14.09 6.65
N PHE A 114 -9.23 -13.75 6.76
CA PHE A 114 -10.20 -13.80 5.68
C PHE A 114 -10.99 -12.48 5.61
N ASP A 115 -11.40 -12.11 4.39
CA ASP A 115 -12.22 -10.93 4.16
C ASP A 115 -13.71 -11.19 4.48
N VAL A 116 -14.57 -10.18 4.31
CA VAL A 116 -16.03 -10.30 4.51
C VAL A 116 -16.72 -11.37 3.63
N ASN A 117 -16.03 -11.91 2.62
CA ASN A 117 -16.49 -13.01 1.77
C ASN A 117 -15.85 -14.35 2.15
N TYR A 118 -15.22 -14.45 3.33
CA TYR A 118 -14.49 -15.62 3.82
C TYR A 118 -13.31 -16.02 2.91
N LYS A 119 -12.68 -15.07 2.21
CA LYS A 119 -11.53 -15.33 1.34
C LYS A 119 -10.22 -14.94 1.98
N MET A 120 -9.37 -15.94 2.18
CA MET A 120 -7.94 -15.80 2.50
C MET A 120 -7.10 -15.38 1.29
N ALA A 121 -5.85 -14.99 1.52
CA ALA A 121 -4.90 -14.59 0.48
C ALA A 121 -4.74 -15.63 -0.65
N ILE A 122 -4.72 -16.92 -0.32
CA ILE A 122 -4.61 -18.00 -1.32
C ILE A 122 -5.77 -18.02 -2.33
N HIS A 123 -6.97 -17.61 -1.93
CA HIS A 123 -8.14 -17.56 -2.81
C HIS A 123 -8.02 -16.44 -3.86
N TYR A 124 -7.17 -15.45 -3.60
CA TYR A 124 -6.90 -14.35 -4.53
C TYR A 124 -5.82 -14.68 -5.56
N CYS A 125 -4.96 -15.68 -5.32
CA CYS A 125 -3.95 -16.15 -6.27
C CYS A 125 -4.57 -16.76 -7.55
N ALA A 126 -5.71 -17.45 -7.41
CA ALA A 126 -6.33 -18.23 -8.49
C ALA A 126 -7.23 -17.41 -9.42
N LYS A 127 -7.63 -16.19 -9.04
CA LYS A 127 -8.76 -15.49 -9.69
C LYS A 127 -8.44 -14.77 -11.01
N ASN A 128 -7.25 -15.00 -11.59
CA ASN A 128 -6.78 -14.31 -12.80
C ASN A 128 -6.15 -15.29 -13.84
N THR A 129 -6.64 -16.53 -13.92
CA THR A 129 -6.27 -17.49 -14.98
C THR A 129 -7.39 -17.78 -15.98
N GLU A 130 -8.53 -17.10 -15.91
CA GLU A 130 -9.62 -17.26 -16.90
C GLU A 130 -10.15 -15.90 -17.34
N GLN A 131 -9.45 -15.31 -18.31
CA GLN A 131 -10.01 -14.40 -19.31
C GLN A 131 -9.04 -14.44 -20.49
N VAL A 132 -9.22 -15.50 -21.29
CA VAL A 132 -8.73 -15.63 -22.68
C VAL A 132 -9.82 -15.12 -23.62
#